data_AF-A0A1G9VFF9-F1
#
_entry.id   AF-A0A1G9VFF9-F1
#
_cell.length_a   1.000
_cell.length_b   1.000
_cell.length_c   1.000
_cell.angle_alpha   90.00
_cell.angle_beta   90.00
_cell.angle_gamma   90.00
#
_symmetry.space_group_name_H-M   'P 1'
#
loop_
_entity.id
_entity.type
_entity.pdbx_description
1 polymer ?
#
loop_
_entity_poly.entity_id
_entity_poly.type
_entity_poly.pdbx_seq_one_letter_code
_entity_poly.pdbx_strand_id
1 'polypeptide(L)'
;MNEEKEQLSAPPRSRLRLYKFMTLTVLFLVLFFSLGAVGLEATSSSKFCASCHEMKPEYYTWKASSHSQVDCVNCHIKPGFKQTAKDKIGLIAKAVNKDDTQNVAPIRMPGEIPDSTCESCHNVLQRQFTVSGDIIIPHDKHKDEDVSCIQCHSGVAHGEIADREMTFKTDYDKWDSDLGIAAMADLKWTRPTMDTCMDCHESRQVTTECSACHTTGMLPKSHEEASFKTKTHGKQAKEELKDCNSCHKYMSSVEIEGYEGPSVLEKYIQADSGKVTKTERTYAKENTFCQDCHKIRPPSHEGSYFDDHGAQASKNGETCYTCHEPNRSNTSSSNTVDCSSCHQMKHLNKWREKHPVAVGNVTKPQESCYTCHVKKTCSSCHKSK
;
A
#
# COMPACT_ATOMS: atom_id res chain seq x y z
N MET A 1 97.46 -7.99 23.39
CA MET A 1 97.12 -7.80 21.97
C MET A 1 95.89 -6.91 21.95
N ASN A 2 96.05 -5.68 21.47
CA ASN A 2 95.07 -4.59 21.63
C ASN A 2 93.84 -4.83 20.76
N GLU A 3 92.66 -4.73 21.34
CA GLU A 3 91.40 -4.63 20.58
C GLU A 3 91.26 -3.21 20.05
N GLU A 4 91.47 -3.05 18.75
CA GLU A 4 91.24 -1.80 18.04
C GLU A 4 89.73 -1.63 17.86
N LYS A 5 89.11 -0.80 18.72
CA LYS A 5 87.70 -0.41 18.55
C LYS A 5 87.58 0.55 17.38
N GLU A 6 87.05 0.04 16.28
CA GLU A 6 86.66 0.81 15.10
C GLU A 6 85.65 1.90 15.49
N GLN A 7 86.10 3.15 15.59
CA GLN A 7 85.25 4.31 15.85
C GLN A 7 84.48 4.68 14.58
N LEU A 8 83.25 4.18 14.47
CA LEU A 8 82.28 4.65 13.47
C LEU A 8 82.04 6.16 13.68
N SER A 9 82.39 6.98 12.69
CA SER A 9 82.22 8.44 12.74
C SER A 9 80.74 8.80 12.87
N ALA A 10 80.40 9.66 13.83
CA ALA A 10 79.04 10.13 14.06
C ALA A 10 78.43 10.74 12.76
N PRO A 11 77.21 10.35 12.36
CA PRO A 11 76.61 10.85 11.13
C PRO A 11 76.46 12.38 11.16
N PRO A 12 76.64 13.08 10.03
CA PRO A 12 76.66 14.54 9.99
C PRO A 12 75.36 15.13 10.55
N ARG A 13 75.46 16.16 11.38
CA ARG A 13 74.33 16.81 12.10
C ARG A 13 73.14 17.20 11.20
N SER A 14 73.38 17.41 9.89
CA SER A 14 72.35 17.67 8.89
C SER A 14 71.45 16.45 8.59
N ARG A 15 72.00 15.23 8.59
CA ARG A 15 71.23 13.99 8.41
C ARG A 15 70.33 13.71 9.61
N LEU A 16 70.81 13.93 10.85
CA LEU A 16 69.97 13.81 12.04
C LEU A 16 68.82 14.84 12.07
N ARG A 17 69.06 16.09 11.63
CA ARG A 17 67.99 17.09 11.49
C ARG A 17 66.99 16.70 10.41
N LEU A 18 67.46 16.20 9.26
CA LEU A 18 66.60 15.70 8.19
C LEU A 18 65.72 14.54 8.66
N TYR A 19 66.30 13.54 9.34
CA TYR A 19 65.53 12.44 9.95
C TYR A 19 64.53 12.96 10.99
N LYS A 20 64.91 13.91 11.85
CA LYS A 20 63.98 14.51 12.83
C LYS A 20 62.81 15.22 12.17
N PHE A 21 63.05 16.02 11.14
CA PHE A 21 61.98 16.68 10.38
C PHE A 21 61.11 15.65 9.68
N MET A 22 61.69 14.65 9.02
CA MET A 22 60.95 13.60 8.32
C MET A 22 60.08 12.79 9.29
N THR A 23 60.60 12.41 10.47
CA THR A 23 59.82 11.71 11.50
C THR A 23 58.70 12.58 12.06
N LEU A 24 58.94 13.86 12.31
CA LEU A 24 57.90 14.79 12.77
C LEU A 24 56.81 15.01 11.71
N THR A 25 57.20 15.13 10.43
CA THR A 25 56.24 15.25 9.32
C THR A 25 55.40 13.98 9.17
N VAL A 26 56.02 12.80 9.26
CA VAL A 26 55.27 11.53 9.22
C VAL A 26 54.32 11.42 10.40
N LEU A 27 54.77 11.74 11.62
CA LEU A 27 53.91 11.76 12.81
C LEU A 27 52.74 12.74 12.65
N PHE A 28 52.99 13.93 12.13
CA PHE A 28 51.96 14.92 11.86
C PHE A 28 50.95 14.41 10.82
N LEU A 29 51.41 13.85 9.71
CA LEU A 29 50.54 13.30 8.68
C LEU A 29 49.70 12.14 9.23
N VAL A 30 50.32 11.22 9.96
CA VAL A 30 49.61 10.12 10.61
C VAL A 30 48.53 10.68 11.55
N LEU A 31 48.87 11.62 12.43
CA LEU A 31 47.92 12.24 13.35
C LEU A 31 46.80 12.97 12.61
N PHE A 32 47.12 13.74 11.58
CA PHE A 32 46.17 14.49 10.76
C PHE A 32 45.19 13.57 10.03
N PHE A 33 45.68 12.53 9.34
CA PHE A 33 44.83 11.55 8.67
C PHE A 33 44.01 10.74 9.66
N SER A 34 44.55 10.41 10.84
CA SER A 34 43.83 9.69 11.90
C SER A 34 42.68 10.54 12.46
N LEU A 35 42.94 11.81 12.78
CA LEU A 35 41.92 12.77 13.21
C LEU A 35 40.86 12.98 12.13
N GLY A 36 41.28 13.09 10.87
CA GLY A 36 40.38 13.22 9.73
C GLY A 36 39.47 12.00 9.56
N ALA A 37 40.00 10.79 9.71
CA ALA A 37 39.23 9.56 9.64
C ALA A 37 38.20 9.46 10.79
N VAL A 38 38.61 9.76 12.02
CA VAL A 38 37.71 9.76 13.19
C VAL A 38 36.60 10.81 13.04
N GLY A 39 36.94 12.01 12.56
CA GLY A 39 35.94 13.05 12.29
C GLY A 39 34.97 12.66 11.18
N LEU A 40 35.45 11.98 10.14
CA LEU A 40 34.61 11.47 9.06
C LEU A 40 33.64 10.40 9.55
N GLU A 41 34.13 9.45 10.35
CA GLU A 41 33.33 8.37 10.92
C GLU A 41 32.27 8.91 11.89
N ALA A 42 32.67 9.79 12.82
CA ALA A 42 31.75 10.40 13.78
C ALA A 42 30.60 11.16 13.09
N THR A 43 30.92 11.96 12.06
CA THR A 43 29.94 12.72 11.27
C THR A 43 29.15 11.86 10.27
N SER A 44 29.42 10.56 10.21
CA SER A 44 28.71 9.59 9.36
C SER A 44 27.84 8.63 10.17
N SER A 45 27.89 8.70 11.49
CA SER A 45 27.06 7.87 12.37
C SER A 45 25.59 8.29 12.34
N SER A 46 24.67 7.32 12.49
CA SER A 46 23.22 7.61 12.62
C SER A 46 22.93 8.55 13.79
N LYS A 47 23.74 8.50 14.86
CA LYS A 47 23.61 9.39 16.03
C LYS A 47 23.93 10.85 15.69
N PHE A 48 24.89 11.09 14.80
CA PHE A 48 25.16 12.45 14.32
C PHE A 48 23.98 12.96 13.48
N CYS A 49 23.45 12.15 12.56
CA CYS A 49 22.26 12.49 11.78
C CYS A 49 21.06 12.80 12.68
N ALA A 50 20.87 12.04 13.76
CA ALA A 50 19.80 12.25 14.75
C ALA A 50 19.91 13.58 15.51
N SER A 51 21.06 14.26 15.46
CA SER A 51 21.22 15.60 16.06
C SER A 51 20.55 16.71 15.25
N CYS A 52 20.25 16.45 13.97
CA CYS A 52 19.50 17.36 13.12
C CYS A 52 17.99 17.22 13.39
N HIS A 53 17.32 18.35 13.65
CA HIS A 53 15.90 18.34 14.01
C HIS A 53 14.99 17.76 12.90
N GLU A 54 15.28 18.08 11.63
CA GLU A 54 14.59 17.55 10.45
C GLU A 54 14.71 16.02 10.29
N MET A 55 15.74 15.41 10.88
CA MET A 55 16.03 13.98 10.71
C MET A 55 15.30 13.10 11.72
N LYS A 56 14.58 13.69 12.70
CA LYS A 56 13.88 12.91 13.74
C LYS A 56 12.94 11.83 13.16
N PRO A 57 12.07 12.11 12.18
CA PRO A 57 11.18 11.09 11.61
C PRO A 57 11.93 9.88 11.04
N GLU A 58 12.96 10.15 10.25
CA GLU A 58 13.77 9.11 9.61
C GLU A 58 14.59 8.31 10.63
N TYR A 59 15.12 8.99 11.65
CA TYR A 59 15.88 8.34 12.71
C TYR A 59 15.02 7.39 13.55
N TYR A 60 13.83 7.82 13.97
CA TYR A 60 12.98 6.98 14.83
C TYR A 60 12.35 5.81 14.07
N THR A 61 12.02 5.97 12.79
CA THR A 61 11.59 4.85 11.94
C THR A 61 12.73 3.88 11.65
N TRP A 62 13.93 4.38 11.31
CA TRP A 62 15.14 3.55 11.18
C TRP A 62 15.42 2.76 12.46
N LYS A 63 15.34 3.42 13.63
CA LYS A 63 15.56 2.79 14.93
C LYS A 63 14.55 1.69 15.24
N ALA A 64 13.30 1.83 14.76
CA ALA A 64 12.26 0.81 14.89
C ALA A 64 12.35 -0.30 13.83
N SER A 65 13.15 -0.11 12.77
CA SER A 65 13.29 -1.06 11.66
C SER A 65 14.22 -2.24 11.97
N SER A 66 14.22 -3.23 11.08
CA SER A 66 15.18 -4.34 11.09
C SER A 66 16.63 -3.92 10.79
N HIS A 67 16.84 -2.68 10.33
CA HIS A 67 18.16 -2.14 9.95
C HIS A 67 18.72 -1.13 10.96
N SER A 68 18.17 -1.08 12.18
CA SER A 68 18.58 -0.15 13.25
C SER A 68 20.03 -0.29 13.75
N GLN A 69 20.78 -1.28 13.25
CA GLN A 69 22.20 -1.47 13.52
C GLN A 69 23.12 -1.07 12.33
N VAL A 70 22.54 -0.58 11.23
CA VAL A 70 23.27 -0.15 10.03
C VAL A 70 23.22 1.36 9.95
N ASP A 71 24.38 2.03 9.98
CA ASP A 71 24.42 3.49 9.91
C ASP A 71 23.79 4.05 8.62
N CYS A 72 23.13 5.20 8.70
CA CYS A 72 22.42 5.84 7.58
C CYS A 72 23.27 5.94 6.31
N VAL A 73 24.57 6.25 6.46
CA VAL A 73 25.48 6.45 5.32
C VAL A 73 25.73 5.18 4.52
N ASN A 74 25.58 4.00 5.14
CA ASN A 74 25.80 2.74 4.44
C ASN A 74 24.70 2.49 3.40
N CYS A 75 23.55 3.15 3.54
CA CYS A 75 22.46 3.10 2.58
C CYS A 75 22.41 4.36 1.69
N HIS A 76 22.54 5.54 2.30
CA HIS A 76 22.30 6.83 1.62
C HIS A 76 23.54 7.44 0.94
N ILE A 77 24.74 6.89 1.16
CA ILE A 77 25.97 7.38 0.54
C ILE A 77 26.64 6.23 -0.21
N LYS A 78 26.96 6.45 -1.49
CA LYS A 78 27.69 5.45 -2.26
C LYS A 78 29.04 5.15 -1.61
N PRO A 79 29.42 3.87 -1.47
CA PRO A 79 30.68 3.50 -0.84
C PRO A 79 31.87 4.07 -1.62
N GLY A 80 32.88 4.55 -0.89
CA GLY A 80 34.13 5.05 -1.45
C GLY A 80 34.49 6.46 -0.95
N PHE A 81 35.72 6.60 -0.44
CA PHE A 81 36.22 7.82 0.21
C PHE A 81 36.00 9.09 -0.61
N LYS A 82 36.26 9.04 -1.93
CA LYS A 82 36.08 10.20 -2.83
C LYS A 82 34.63 10.64 -2.93
N GLN A 83 33.70 9.69 -2.96
CA GLN A 83 32.28 9.96 -3.10
C GLN A 83 31.69 10.46 -1.79
N THR A 84 32.03 9.83 -0.66
CA THR A 84 31.67 10.31 0.69
C THR A 84 32.17 11.74 0.94
N ALA A 85 33.41 12.06 0.56
CA ALA A 85 33.94 13.41 0.68
C ALA A 85 33.17 14.40 -0.20
N LYS A 86 32.85 14.03 -1.44
CA LYS A 86 32.07 14.86 -2.38
C LYS A 86 30.67 15.15 -1.84
N ASP A 87 29.98 14.14 -1.33
CA ASP A 87 28.61 14.25 -0.83
C ASP A 87 28.55 15.11 0.44
N LYS A 88 29.54 14.98 1.34
CA LYS A 88 29.69 15.86 2.51
C LYS A 88 29.97 17.32 2.13
N ILE A 89 30.83 17.58 1.14
CA ILE A 89 31.07 18.93 0.62
C ILE A 89 29.77 19.50 0.02
N GLY A 90 29.00 18.68 -0.70
CA GLY A 90 27.68 19.06 -1.23
C GLY A 90 26.67 19.44 -0.14
N LEU A 91 26.62 18.67 0.95
CA LEU A 91 25.79 18.97 2.13
C LEU A 91 26.17 20.31 2.77
N ILE A 92 27.47 20.58 2.95
CA ILE A 92 27.96 21.84 3.50
C ILE A 92 27.60 23.01 2.56
N ALA A 93 27.80 22.84 1.25
CA ALA A 93 27.45 23.87 0.27
C ALA A 93 25.94 24.19 0.28
N LYS A 94 25.07 23.18 0.46
CA LYS A 94 23.63 23.38 0.63
C LYS A 94 23.28 24.07 1.95
N ALA A 95 23.91 23.70 3.06
CA ALA A 95 23.68 24.32 4.37
C ALA A 95 24.08 25.81 4.41
N VAL A 96 25.08 26.20 3.62
CA VAL A 96 25.53 27.60 3.50
C VAL A 96 24.62 28.42 2.58
N ASN A 97 24.05 27.80 1.55
CA ASN A 97 23.08 28.44 0.65
C ASN A 97 21.67 28.34 1.22
N LYS A 98 21.30 29.33 2.05
CA LYS A 98 20.01 29.47 2.76
C LYS A 98 18.79 29.72 1.86
N ASP A 99 18.54 28.91 0.84
CA ASP A 99 17.21 28.88 0.20
C ASP A 99 16.27 28.01 1.05
N ASP A 100 15.80 28.65 2.12
CA ASP A 100 14.95 28.11 3.18
C ASP A 100 13.46 28.06 2.74
N THR A 101 13.19 27.28 1.70
CA THR A 101 11.82 26.88 1.31
C THR A 101 11.59 25.37 1.45
N GLN A 102 12.48 24.65 2.13
CA GLN A 102 12.47 23.18 2.16
C GLN A 102 11.42 22.56 3.10
N ASN A 103 10.81 23.35 3.99
CA ASN A 103 9.71 22.91 4.86
C ASN A 103 8.37 22.65 4.11
N VAL A 104 8.37 22.74 2.77
CA VAL A 104 7.19 22.55 1.93
C VAL A 104 7.17 21.18 1.24
N ALA A 105 8.23 20.38 1.30
CA ALA A 105 8.26 19.05 0.65
C ALA A 105 8.63 17.95 1.66
N PRO A 106 8.02 16.75 1.57
CA PRO A 106 8.45 15.58 2.34
C PRO A 106 9.95 15.31 2.13
N ILE A 107 10.64 14.85 3.18
CA ILE A 107 12.04 14.40 3.05
C ILE A 107 12.02 13.16 2.16
N ARG A 108 12.42 13.33 0.90
CA ARG A 108 12.54 12.25 -0.06
C ARG A 108 14.00 12.06 -0.42
N MET A 109 14.37 10.81 -0.66
CA MET A 109 15.68 10.53 -1.21
C MET A 109 15.83 11.17 -2.60
N PRO A 110 16.95 11.87 -2.86
CA PRO A 110 17.19 12.51 -4.15
C PRO A 110 17.53 11.52 -5.27
N GLY A 111 17.72 10.24 -4.96
CA GLY A 111 17.98 9.19 -5.93
C GLY A 111 17.77 7.81 -5.31
N GLU A 112 17.59 6.82 -6.16
CA GLU A 112 17.39 5.43 -5.77
C GLU A 112 18.64 4.82 -5.13
N ILE A 113 18.42 3.96 -4.13
CA ILE A 113 19.49 3.16 -3.54
C ILE A 113 19.81 2.01 -4.51
N PRO A 114 21.05 1.87 -4.99
CA PRO A 114 21.41 0.81 -5.91
C PRO A 114 21.43 -0.55 -5.21
N ASP A 115 21.08 -1.61 -5.93
CA ASP A 115 21.03 -2.99 -5.40
C ASP A 115 22.35 -3.45 -4.76
N SER A 116 23.49 -2.98 -5.29
CA SER A 116 24.82 -3.27 -4.73
C SER A 116 24.95 -2.91 -3.25
N THR A 117 24.18 -1.92 -2.78
CA THR A 117 24.12 -1.53 -1.37
C THR A 117 23.49 -2.63 -0.53
N CYS A 118 22.35 -3.16 -0.96
CA CYS A 118 21.67 -4.27 -0.32
C CYS A 118 22.53 -5.54 -0.38
N GLU A 119 23.09 -5.85 -1.55
CA GLU A 119 23.87 -7.06 -1.83
C GLU A 119 25.21 -7.13 -1.07
N SER A 120 25.71 -5.98 -0.58
CA SER A 120 26.89 -5.96 0.30
C SER A 120 26.71 -6.82 1.55
N CYS A 121 25.45 -6.99 2.00
CA CYS A 121 25.07 -7.84 3.13
C CYS A 121 24.05 -8.94 2.73
N HIS A 122 23.25 -8.74 1.68
CA HIS A 122 22.17 -9.61 1.24
C HIS A 122 22.44 -10.23 -0.13
N ASN A 123 23.45 -11.10 -0.20
CA ASN A 123 23.77 -11.80 -1.44
C ASN A 123 22.69 -12.82 -1.83
N VAL A 124 22.02 -12.56 -2.96
CA VAL A 124 20.91 -13.37 -3.47
C VAL A 124 21.31 -14.82 -3.79
N LEU A 125 22.57 -15.05 -4.17
CA LEU A 125 23.06 -16.38 -4.55
C LEU A 125 23.45 -17.24 -3.34
N GLN A 126 23.66 -16.62 -2.19
CA GLN A 126 24.23 -17.31 -1.02
C GLN A 126 23.27 -17.37 0.18
N ARG A 127 22.11 -16.71 0.10
CA ARG A 127 21.16 -16.63 1.20
C ARG A 127 19.93 -17.50 0.94
N GLN A 128 19.48 -18.20 1.99
CA GLN A 128 18.16 -18.80 2.03
C GLN A 128 17.12 -17.71 2.36
N PHE A 129 16.13 -17.53 1.50
CA PHE A 129 15.06 -16.56 1.70
C PHE A 129 13.89 -17.22 2.44
N THR A 130 13.44 -16.60 3.52
CA THR A 130 12.17 -16.94 4.16
C THR A 130 11.08 -16.09 3.51
N VAL A 131 10.57 -16.56 2.37
CA VAL A 131 9.37 -15.98 1.78
C VAL A 131 8.18 -16.26 2.70
N SER A 132 7.23 -15.32 2.75
CA SER A 132 6.09 -15.43 3.65
C SER A 132 5.08 -16.44 3.12
N GLY A 133 4.69 -17.40 3.96
CA GLY A 133 3.61 -18.33 3.64
C GLY A 133 3.98 -19.27 2.48
N ASP A 134 3.19 -19.22 1.41
CA ASP A 134 3.22 -20.16 0.30
C ASP A 134 3.64 -19.51 -1.03
N ILE A 135 4.11 -18.26 -0.98
CA ILE A 135 4.48 -17.46 -2.15
C ILE A 135 5.85 -17.88 -2.70
N ILE A 136 5.97 -17.91 -4.02
CA ILE A 136 7.16 -18.24 -4.81
C ILE A 136 7.73 -16.94 -5.37
N ILE A 137 8.90 -16.53 -4.89
CA ILE A 137 9.58 -15.30 -5.36
C ILE A 137 11.04 -15.63 -5.74
N PRO A 138 11.30 -15.99 -7.01
CA PRO A 138 12.66 -16.24 -7.50
C PRO A 138 13.39 -14.91 -7.71
N HIS A 139 14.12 -14.44 -6.70
CA HIS A 139 14.80 -13.14 -6.72
C HIS A 139 15.86 -13.03 -7.83
N ASP A 140 16.49 -14.15 -8.20
CA ASP A 140 17.41 -14.26 -9.33
C ASP A 140 16.72 -13.86 -10.65
N LYS A 141 15.54 -14.42 -10.92
CA LYS A 141 14.79 -14.11 -12.15
C LYS A 141 14.30 -12.66 -12.20
N HIS A 142 13.92 -12.10 -11.06
CA HIS A 142 13.50 -10.70 -10.99
C HIS A 142 14.70 -9.77 -11.26
N LYS A 143 15.86 -10.11 -10.70
CA LYS A 143 17.11 -9.37 -10.93
C LYS A 143 17.56 -9.43 -12.39
N ASP A 144 17.46 -10.59 -13.04
CA ASP A 144 17.79 -10.75 -14.46
C ASP A 144 16.90 -9.89 -15.37
N GLU A 145 15.72 -9.51 -14.88
CA GLU A 145 14.74 -8.66 -15.53
C GLU A 145 14.80 -7.19 -15.04
N ASP A 146 15.96 -6.77 -14.52
CA ASP A 146 16.28 -5.42 -14.02
C ASP A 146 15.31 -4.90 -12.95
N VAL A 147 14.69 -5.79 -12.16
CA VAL A 147 13.85 -5.39 -11.02
C VAL A 147 14.75 -5.12 -9.82
N SER A 148 14.76 -3.87 -9.35
CA SER A 148 15.58 -3.43 -8.23
C SER A 148 15.00 -3.83 -6.87
N CYS A 149 15.85 -3.94 -5.86
CA CYS A 149 15.49 -4.34 -4.51
C CYS A 149 14.43 -3.40 -3.92
N ILE A 150 14.56 -2.10 -4.17
CA ILE A 150 13.70 -1.06 -3.59
C ILE A 150 12.34 -0.96 -4.27
N GLN A 151 12.14 -1.56 -5.46
CA GLN A 151 10.82 -1.62 -6.09
C GLN A 151 9.83 -2.44 -5.27
N CYS A 152 10.32 -3.41 -4.48
CA CYS A 152 9.51 -4.20 -3.55
C CYS A 152 9.79 -3.86 -2.07
N HIS A 153 11.02 -3.47 -1.72
CA HIS A 153 11.46 -3.25 -0.34
C HIS A 153 11.67 -1.78 0.04
N SER A 154 11.03 -0.84 -0.66
CA SER A 154 11.03 0.61 -0.40
C SER A 154 10.81 0.97 1.08
N GLY A 155 9.85 0.30 1.73
CA GLY A 155 9.44 0.58 3.10
C GLY A 155 10.29 -0.05 4.22
N VAL A 156 11.32 -0.84 3.90
CA VAL A 156 12.00 -1.70 4.90
C VAL A 156 12.63 -0.93 6.07
N ALA A 157 13.16 0.27 5.82
CA ALA A 157 13.87 1.08 6.81
C ALA A 157 13.00 2.20 7.41
N HIS A 158 12.03 2.71 6.64
CA HIS A 158 11.31 3.94 6.98
C HIS A 158 9.78 3.83 6.94
N GLY A 159 9.21 2.72 6.47
CA GLY A 159 7.77 2.50 6.49
C GLY A 159 6.97 3.51 5.65
N GLU A 160 7.58 3.98 4.56
CA GLU A 160 6.97 4.88 3.57
C GLU A 160 6.34 6.15 4.17
N ILE A 161 6.91 6.67 5.27
CA ILE A 161 6.38 7.83 6.00
C ILE A 161 6.27 9.10 5.13
N ALA A 162 7.11 9.21 4.10
CA ALA A 162 7.05 10.32 3.14
C ALA A 162 5.81 10.22 2.23
N ASP A 163 5.49 9.03 1.73
CA ASP A 163 4.33 8.80 0.86
C ASP A 163 3.01 8.78 1.62
N ARG A 164 3.09 8.53 2.93
CA ARG A 164 1.99 8.70 3.90
C ARG A 164 1.83 10.15 4.37
N GLU A 165 2.59 11.08 3.81
CA GLU A 165 2.60 12.51 4.14
C GLU A 165 2.88 12.83 5.62
N MET A 166 3.47 11.89 6.38
CA MET A 166 3.68 12.05 7.82
C MET A 166 4.75 13.09 8.16
N THR A 167 5.61 13.41 7.20
CA THR A 167 6.68 14.41 7.33
C THR A 167 6.30 15.76 6.69
N PHE A 168 5.12 15.89 6.08
CA PHE A 168 4.70 17.11 5.39
C PHE A 168 4.05 18.10 6.38
N LYS A 169 4.63 19.31 6.52
CA LYS A 169 4.15 20.38 7.42
C LYS A 169 3.87 19.89 8.86
N THR A 170 4.69 18.95 9.34
CA THR A 170 4.55 18.36 10.67
C THR A 170 5.49 19.02 11.66
N ASP A 171 5.17 18.87 12.94
CA ASP A 171 6.06 19.26 14.04
C ASP A 171 7.03 18.11 14.34
N TYR A 172 8.28 18.24 13.86
CA TYR A 172 9.31 17.22 14.05
C TYR A 172 9.66 16.97 15.52
N ASP A 173 9.37 17.91 16.43
CA ASP A 173 9.68 17.74 17.84
C ASP A 173 8.78 16.71 18.54
N LYS A 174 7.65 16.37 17.93
CA LYS A 174 6.75 15.31 18.43
C LYS A 174 7.20 13.90 18.07
N TRP A 175 8.21 13.76 17.21
CA TRP A 175 8.75 12.45 16.89
C TRP A 175 9.60 11.91 18.03
N ASP A 176 9.25 10.72 18.48
CA ASP A 176 9.95 9.94 19.49
C ASP A 176 9.98 8.45 19.11
N SER A 177 10.48 7.61 20.02
CA SER A 177 10.58 6.17 19.76
C SER A 177 9.21 5.49 19.66
N ASP A 178 8.20 5.97 20.38
CA ASP A 178 6.87 5.36 20.38
C ASP A 178 6.14 5.66 19.06
N LEU A 179 6.22 6.92 18.58
CA LEU A 179 5.69 7.30 17.27
C LEU A 179 6.43 6.58 16.14
N GLY A 180 7.75 6.42 16.24
CA GLY A 180 8.54 5.64 15.28
C GLY A 180 8.10 4.18 15.20
N ILE A 181 7.91 3.52 16.35
CA ILE A 181 7.39 2.15 16.41
C ILE A 181 5.97 2.07 15.83
N ALA A 182 5.09 3.00 16.19
CA ALA A 182 3.72 3.05 15.68
C ALA A 182 3.69 3.26 14.15
N ALA A 183 4.58 4.09 13.62
CA ALA A 183 4.71 4.33 12.19
C ALA A 183 5.14 3.06 11.44
N MET A 184 6.00 2.22 12.04
CA MET A 184 6.50 0.97 11.45
C MET A 184 5.63 -0.26 11.74
N ALA A 185 4.59 -0.14 12.57
CA ALA A 185 3.81 -1.28 13.07
C ALA A 185 2.91 -1.93 12.01
N ASP A 186 2.39 -1.14 11.06
CA ASP A 186 1.52 -1.67 10.00
C ASP A 186 2.38 -2.29 8.89
N LEU A 187 2.29 -3.62 8.76
CA LEU A 187 3.08 -4.40 7.83
C LEU A 187 2.88 -4.01 6.37
N LYS A 188 1.75 -3.38 6.02
CA LYS A 188 1.48 -2.93 4.65
C LYS A 188 2.49 -1.89 4.15
N TRP A 189 3.15 -1.17 5.06
CA TRP A 189 4.13 -0.14 4.71
C TRP A 189 5.57 -0.60 4.85
N THR A 190 5.81 -1.77 5.45
CA THR A 190 7.17 -2.27 5.73
C THR A 190 7.50 -3.55 4.98
N ARG A 191 6.53 -4.10 4.24
CA ARG A 191 6.66 -5.33 3.45
C ARG A 191 5.95 -5.14 2.11
N PRO A 192 6.43 -5.80 1.04
CA PRO A 192 5.72 -5.82 -0.23
C PRO A 192 4.29 -6.33 -0.04
N THR A 193 3.33 -5.66 -0.67
CA THR A 193 1.94 -6.11 -0.70
C THR A 193 1.68 -6.93 -1.96
N MET A 194 0.54 -7.61 -2.03
CA MET A 194 0.12 -8.25 -3.28
C MET A 194 -0.09 -7.23 -4.41
N ASP A 195 -0.50 -6.00 -4.10
CA ASP A 195 -0.64 -4.93 -5.09
C ASP A 195 0.69 -4.63 -5.78
N THR A 196 1.79 -4.54 -5.02
CA THR A 196 3.14 -4.36 -5.57
C THR A 196 3.50 -5.42 -6.61
N CYS A 197 3.15 -6.69 -6.35
CA CYS A 197 3.40 -7.79 -7.27
C CYS A 197 2.50 -7.69 -8.51
N MET A 198 1.19 -7.50 -8.29
CA MET A 198 0.18 -7.52 -9.34
C MET A 198 0.33 -6.34 -10.30
N ASP A 199 0.50 -5.12 -9.80
CA ASP A 199 0.67 -3.91 -10.62
C ASP A 199 1.88 -4.04 -11.56
N CYS A 200 2.99 -4.58 -11.05
CA CYS A 200 4.20 -4.83 -11.85
C CYS A 200 3.98 -5.96 -12.86
N HIS A 201 3.36 -7.08 -12.45
CA HIS A 201 3.11 -8.21 -13.36
C HIS A 201 2.13 -7.84 -14.47
N GLU A 202 1.05 -7.11 -14.16
CA GLU A 202 0.08 -6.64 -15.14
C GLU A 202 0.71 -5.64 -16.11
N SER A 203 1.44 -4.65 -15.61
CA SER A 203 2.10 -3.65 -16.45
C SER A 203 3.18 -4.26 -17.36
N ARG A 204 3.89 -5.29 -16.89
CA ARG A 204 4.89 -6.03 -17.66
C ARG A 204 4.31 -7.22 -18.45
N GLN A 205 3.00 -7.46 -18.38
CA GLN A 205 2.32 -8.58 -19.04
C GLN A 205 2.91 -9.96 -18.67
N VAL A 206 3.36 -10.10 -17.43
CA VAL A 206 3.79 -11.36 -16.82
C VAL A 206 2.57 -12.07 -16.24
N THR A 207 2.65 -13.40 -16.08
CA THR A 207 1.56 -14.18 -15.51
C THR A 207 1.10 -13.65 -14.14
N THR A 208 -0.22 -13.53 -13.99
CA THR A 208 -0.92 -13.23 -12.73
C THR A 208 -1.71 -14.44 -12.22
N GLU A 209 -1.49 -15.61 -12.83
CA GLU A 209 -2.10 -16.86 -12.40
C GLU A 209 -1.68 -17.20 -10.96
N CYS A 210 -2.66 -17.45 -10.09
CA CYS A 210 -2.41 -17.65 -8.67
C CYS A 210 -1.41 -18.78 -8.42
N SER A 211 -1.49 -19.87 -9.20
CA SER A 211 -0.60 -21.04 -9.08
C SER A 211 0.84 -20.80 -9.52
N ALA A 212 1.11 -19.74 -10.28
CA ALA A 212 2.47 -19.34 -10.61
C ALA A 212 3.20 -18.72 -9.40
N CYS A 213 2.42 -18.06 -8.52
CA CYS A 213 2.93 -17.37 -7.36
C CYS A 213 2.70 -18.15 -6.05
N HIS A 214 1.62 -18.89 -5.91
CA HIS A 214 1.24 -19.58 -4.69
C HIS A 214 1.34 -21.10 -4.85
N THR A 215 2.14 -21.74 -4.00
CA THR A 215 2.30 -23.21 -4.02
C THR A 215 0.99 -23.96 -3.74
N THR A 216 0.02 -23.33 -3.06
CA THR A 216 -1.31 -23.91 -2.83
C THR A 216 -2.30 -23.66 -3.98
N GLY A 217 -1.95 -22.80 -4.94
CA GLY A 217 -2.85 -22.34 -5.99
C GLY A 217 -3.98 -21.43 -5.51
N MET A 218 -4.00 -21.05 -4.23
CA MET A 218 -5.02 -20.18 -3.63
C MET A 218 -6.46 -20.70 -3.74
N LEU A 219 -6.63 -22.04 -3.69
CA LEU A 219 -7.94 -22.68 -3.63
C LEU A 219 -8.18 -23.25 -2.21
N PRO A 220 -8.99 -22.57 -1.36
CA PRO A 220 -9.32 -23.11 -0.04
C PRO A 220 -10.17 -24.37 -0.16
N LYS A 221 -10.02 -25.32 0.76
CA LYS A 221 -10.83 -26.56 0.80
C LYS A 221 -12.34 -26.32 0.77
N SER A 222 -12.81 -25.21 1.35
CA SER A 222 -14.23 -24.82 1.31
C SER A 222 -14.76 -24.67 -0.11
N HIS A 223 -13.91 -24.30 -1.09
CA HIS A 223 -14.30 -24.09 -2.48
C HIS A 223 -14.41 -25.40 -3.27
N GLU A 224 -13.88 -26.50 -2.74
CA GLU A 224 -13.99 -27.84 -3.34
C GLU A 224 -15.35 -28.49 -3.04
N GLU A 225 -16.03 -28.03 -1.98
CA GLU A 225 -17.33 -28.55 -1.57
C GLU A 225 -18.44 -28.13 -2.55
N ALA A 226 -19.17 -29.10 -3.11
CA ALA A 226 -20.27 -28.82 -4.05
C ALA A 226 -21.37 -27.92 -3.45
N SER A 227 -21.52 -27.97 -2.12
CA SER A 227 -22.49 -27.14 -1.40
C SER A 227 -22.08 -25.67 -1.27
N PHE A 228 -20.80 -25.34 -1.50
CA PHE A 228 -20.28 -23.99 -1.37
C PHE A 228 -21.04 -23.02 -2.26
N LYS A 229 -21.04 -23.27 -3.57
CA LYS A 229 -21.70 -22.42 -4.58
C LYS A 229 -23.20 -22.24 -4.37
N THR A 230 -23.87 -23.22 -3.76
CA THR A 230 -25.34 -23.28 -3.73
C THR A 230 -25.96 -23.00 -2.37
N LYS A 231 -25.21 -23.11 -1.27
CA LYS A 231 -25.78 -23.05 0.10
C LYS A 231 -25.01 -22.15 1.05
N THR A 232 -23.68 -22.13 0.99
CA THR A 232 -22.86 -21.48 2.03
C THR A 232 -22.16 -20.22 1.57
N HIS A 233 -21.70 -20.16 0.31
CA HIS A 233 -20.92 -19.05 -0.25
C HIS A 233 -21.54 -17.67 0.04
N GLY A 234 -22.83 -17.49 -0.29
CA GLY A 234 -23.48 -16.18 -0.09
C GLY A 234 -23.64 -15.77 1.37
N LYS A 235 -23.75 -16.74 2.30
CA LYS A 235 -23.82 -16.45 3.75
C LYS A 235 -22.44 -16.08 4.28
N GLN A 236 -21.42 -16.84 3.88
CA GLN A 236 -20.03 -16.57 4.26
C GLN A 236 -19.56 -15.22 3.71
N ALA A 237 -19.89 -14.90 2.45
CA ALA A 237 -19.55 -13.61 1.84
C ALA A 237 -20.16 -12.42 2.59
N LYS A 238 -21.33 -12.58 3.21
CA LYS A 238 -21.96 -11.52 4.02
C LYS A 238 -21.21 -11.26 5.33
N GLU A 239 -20.60 -12.30 5.91
CA GLU A 239 -19.93 -12.23 7.22
C GLU A 239 -18.43 -11.92 7.08
N GLU A 240 -17.79 -12.43 6.03
CA GLU A 240 -16.33 -12.47 5.86
C GLU A 240 -15.87 -11.73 4.59
N LEU A 241 -16.65 -10.77 4.08
CA LEU A 241 -16.40 -10.10 2.79
C LEU A 241 -14.98 -9.55 2.66
N LYS A 242 -14.43 -8.97 3.73
CA LYS A 242 -13.08 -8.43 3.75
C LYS A 242 -12.04 -9.51 3.43
N ASP A 243 -12.20 -10.69 4.02
CA ASP A 243 -11.25 -11.79 3.86
C ASP A 243 -11.38 -12.37 2.45
N CYS A 244 -12.59 -12.48 1.91
CA CYS A 244 -12.80 -12.84 0.51
C CYS A 244 -12.17 -11.81 -0.45
N ASN A 245 -12.33 -10.52 -0.16
CA ASN A 245 -11.79 -9.43 -0.98
C ASN A 245 -10.27 -9.47 -1.10
N SER A 246 -9.57 -9.94 -0.05
CA SER A 246 -8.11 -10.04 -0.04
C SER A 246 -7.52 -10.84 -1.21
N CYS A 247 -8.31 -11.78 -1.77
CA CYS A 247 -7.92 -12.62 -2.90
C CYS A 247 -8.74 -12.28 -4.15
N HIS A 248 -10.06 -12.16 -4.01
CA HIS A 248 -10.97 -12.00 -5.15
C HIS A 248 -10.90 -10.62 -5.84
N LYS A 249 -10.32 -9.60 -5.20
CA LYS A 249 -10.15 -8.29 -5.85
C LYS A 249 -9.31 -8.38 -7.13
N TYR A 250 -8.28 -9.22 -7.12
CA TYR A 250 -7.36 -9.43 -8.24
C TYR A 250 -7.93 -10.30 -9.38
N MET A 251 -9.07 -10.94 -9.15
CA MET A 251 -9.75 -11.70 -10.20
C MET A 251 -10.63 -10.79 -11.06
N SER A 252 -10.91 -9.57 -10.59
CA SER A 252 -11.69 -8.59 -11.33
C SER A 252 -10.81 -7.91 -12.38
N SER A 253 -11.33 -7.76 -13.60
CA SER A 253 -10.72 -6.95 -14.66
C SER A 253 -10.85 -5.44 -14.43
N VAL A 254 -11.52 -5.02 -13.35
CA VAL A 254 -11.65 -3.62 -12.93
C VAL A 254 -11.24 -3.52 -11.47
N GLU A 255 -10.60 -2.41 -11.12
CA GLU A 255 -10.16 -2.13 -9.76
C GLU A 255 -11.33 -2.10 -8.78
N ILE A 256 -11.17 -2.77 -7.65
CA ILE A 256 -12.19 -2.89 -6.61
C ILE A 256 -11.61 -2.35 -5.31
N GLU A 257 -12.19 -1.25 -4.82
CA GLU A 257 -11.78 -0.60 -3.58
C GLU A 257 -12.96 -0.45 -2.60
N GLY A 258 -12.65 -0.20 -1.33
CA GLY A 258 -13.64 0.10 -0.29
C GLY A 258 -14.18 -1.12 0.44
N TYR A 259 -13.52 -2.27 0.29
CA TYR A 259 -13.87 -3.55 0.91
C TYR A 259 -12.78 -4.03 1.89
N GLU A 260 -11.72 -3.25 2.10
CA GLU A 260 -10.51 -3.63 2.87
C GLU A 260 -10.71 -3.55 4.41
N GLY A 261 -11.89 -3.10 4.86
CA GLY A 261 -12.21 -2.84 6.27
C GLY A 261 -11.31 -1.78 6.92
N PRO A 262 -11.56 -1.42 8.20
CA PRO A 262 -10.80 -0.38 8.87
C PRO A 262 -9.36 -0.84 9.15
N SER A 263 -8.41 0.05 8.90
CA SER A 263 -7.00 -0.10 9.27
C SER A 263 -6.82 -0.13 10.78
N VAL A 264 -5.67 -0.64 11.24
CA VAL A 264 -5.32 -0.68 12.68
C VAL A 264 -5.35 0.72 13.29
N LEU A 265 -4.87 1.72 12.53
CA LEU A 265 -4.89 3.11 12.95
C LEU A 265 -6.32 3.65 13.07
N GLU A 266 -7.19 3.43 12.07
CA GLU A 266 -8.60 3.85 12.12
C GLU A 266 -9.35 3.23 13.31
N LYS A 267 -9.07 1.96 13.62
CA LYS A 267 -9.61 1.30 14.82
C LYS A 267 -9.12 1.96 16.11
N TYR A 268 -7.86 2.40 16.15
CA TYR A 268 -7.26 3.02 17.32
C TYR A 268 -7.79 4.45 17.56
N ILE A 269 -7.94 5.24 16.51
CA ILE A 269 -8.35 6.66 16.61
C ILE A 269 -9.87 6.86 16.62
N GLN A 270 -10.67 5.80 16.51
CA GLN A 270 -12.15 5.84 16.42
C GLN A 270 -12.66 6.85 15.37
N ALA A 271 -11.91 7.04 14.29
CA ALA A 271 -12.32 7.96 13.23
C ALA A 271 -13.48 7.34 12.45
N ASP A 272 -14.64 7.98 12.50
CA ASP A 272 -15.76 7.67 11.61
C ASP A 272 -15.40 8.18 10.22
N SER A 273 -14.92 7.28 9.36
CA SER A 273 -14.36 7.65 8.05
C SER A 273 -15.41 8.08 7.02
N GLY A 274 -16.70 8.16 7.40
CA GLY A 274 -17.79 8.57 6.50
C GLY A 274 -17.94 7.68 5.26
N LYS A 275 -17.23 6.53 5.22
CA LYS A 275 -17.24 5.60 4.08
C LYS A 275 -18.57 4.88 4.02
N VAL A 276 -19.17 4.87 2.84
CA VAL A 276 -20.40 4.13 2.54
C VAL A 276 -20.16 2.64 2.82
N THR A 277 -21.02 2.01 3.63
CA THR A 277 -20.94 0.58 3.91
C THR A 277 -21.17 -0.22 2.62
N LYS A 278 -20.08 -0.71 2.01
CA LYS A 278 -20.16 -1.64 0.89
C LYS A 278 -20.53 -3.04 1.41
N THR A 279 -21.33 -3.77 0.63
CA THR A 279 -21.90 -5.08 1.03
C THR A 279 -21.47 -6.17 0.05
N GLU A 280 -21.70 -7.43 0.39
CA GLU A 280 -21.43 -8.58 -0.47
C GLU A 280 -22.20 -8.51 -1.80
N ARG A 281 -23.38 -7.86 -1.77
CA ARG A 281 -24.23 -7.64 -2.94
C ARG A 281 -23.63 -6.59 -3.87
N THR A 282 -23.15 -5.49 -3.31
CA THR A 282 -22.43 -4.46 -4.07
C THR A 282 -21.15 -5.06 -4.66
N TYR A 283 -20.44 -5.89 -3.90
CA TYR A 283 -19.24 -6.59 -4.36
C TYR A 283 -19.52 -7.46 -5.58
N ALA A 284 -20.58 -8.29 -5.52
CA ALA A 284 -20.97 -9.13 -6.65
C ALA A 284 -21.37 -8.33 -7.91
N LYS A 285 -21.85 -7.09 -7.74
CA LYS A 285 -22.21 -6.18 -8.83
C LYS A 285 -21.02 -5.42 -9.41
N GLU A 286 -20.02 -5.09 -8.58
CA GLU A 286 -18.82 -4.33 -8.99
C GLU A 286 -17.71 -5.24 -9.52
N ASN A 287 -17.49 -6.39 -8.89
CA ASN A 287 -16.43 -7.34 -9.26
C ASN A 287 -16.83 -8.14 -10.50
N THR A 288 -16.05 -7.98 -11.58
CA THR A 288 -16.33 -8.61 -12.89
C THR A 288 -16.24 -10.13 -12.86
N PHE A 289 -15.37 -10.73 -12.04
CA PHE A 289 -15.32 -12.17 -11.83
C PHE A 289 -16.62 -12.70 -11.22
N CYS A 290 -17.19 -11.98 -10.26
CA CYS A 290 -18.47 -12.37 -9.65
C CYS A 290 -19.63 -12.27 -10.65
N GLN A 291 -19.57 -11.26 -11.53
CA GLN A 291 -20.62 -11.01 -12.51
C GLN A 291 -20.84 -12.18 -13.48
N ASP A 292 -19.81 -12.94 -13.80
CA ASP A 292 -19.91 -14.12 -14.69
C ASP A 292 -20.94 -15.14 -14.21
N CYS A 293 -21.12 -15.27 -12.90
CA CYS A 293 -22.15 -16.11 -12.31
C CYS A 293 -23.38 -15.31 -11.86
N HIS A 294 -23.18 -14.13 -11.26
CA HIS A 294 -24.26 -13.37 -10.60
C HIS A 294 -25.12 -12.50 -11.52
N LYS A 295 -24.73 -12.34 -12.79
CA LYS A 295 -25.58 -11.72 -13.83
C LYS A 295 -26.49 -12.72 -14.54
N ILE A 296 -26.34 -14.01 -14.28
CA ILE A 296 -27.16 -15.03 -14.94
C ILE A 296 -28.59 -14.92 -14.39
N ARG A 297 -29.54 -14.69 -15.30
CA ARG A 297 -30.96 -14.67 -14.97
C ARG A 297 -31.36 -16.03 -14.38
N PRO A 298 -31.90 -16.09 -13.14
CA PRO A 298 -32.24 -17.36 -12.53
C PRO A 298 -33.47 -17.99 -13.21
N PRO A 299 -33.58 -19.33 -13.22
CA PRO A 299 -34.74 -20.04 -13.79
C PRO A 299 -36.07 -19.64 -13.16
N SER A 300 -36.05 -19.10 -11.93
CA SER A 300 -37.24 -18.59 -11.26
C SER A 300 -37.94 -17.47 -12.04
N HIS A 301 -37.25 -16.80 -12.97
CA HIS A 301 -37.81 -15.72 -13.78
C HIS A 301 -38.45 -16.22 -15.10
N GLU A 302 -38.67 -17.51 -15.26
CA GLU A 302 -39.39 -18.10 -16.39
C GLU A 302 -40.90 -18.23 -16.09
N GLY A 303 -41.72 -18.32 -17.14
CA GLY A 303 -43.15 -18.57 -17.02
C GLY A 303 -43.94 -17.44 -16.31
N SER A 304 -44.87 -17.83 -15.44
CA SER A 304 -45.80 -16.93 -14.74
C SER A 304 -45.21 -16.23 -13.50
N TYR A 305 -43.88 -16.22 -13.33
CA TYR A 305 -43.24 -15.56 -12.19
C TYR A 305 -43.68 -14.10 -12.06
N PHE A 306 -43.81 -13.38 -13.19
CA PHE A 306 -44.23 -11.98 -13.19
C PHE A 306 -45.64 -11.75 -12.64
N ASP A 307 -46.49 -12.76 -12.58
CA ASP A 307 -47.83 -12.65 -12.01
C ASP A 307 -47.82 -12.64 -10.47
N ASP A 308 -46.83 -13.28 -9.85
CA ASP A 308 -46.72 -13.44 -8.38
C ASP A 308 -45.43 -12.82 -7.78
N HIS A 309 -44.54 -12.27 -8.61
CA HIS A 309 -43.22 -11.77 -8.17
C HIS A 309 -43.34 -10.68 -7.09
N GLY A 310 -44.41 -9.87 -7.10
CA GLY A 310 -44.66 -8.85 -6.07
C GLY A 310 -44.94 -9.46 -4.69
N ALA A 311 -45.68 -10.56 -4.62
CA ALA A 311 -45.94 -11.28 -3.37
C ALA A 311 -44.68 -11.99 -2.86
N GLN A 312 -43.86 -12.51 -3.77
CA GLN A 312 -42.58 -13.14 -3.44
C GLN A 312 -41.55 -12.12 -2.95
N ALA A 313 -41.42 -10.97 -3.62
CA ALA A 313 -40.54 -9.88 -3.22
C ALA A 313 -40.93 -9.29 -1.86
N SER A 314 -42.24 -9.27 -1.54
CA SER A 314 -42.73 -8.81 -0.23
C SER A 314 -42.37 -9.75 0.92
N LYS A 315 -42.16 -11.05 0.64
CA LYS A 315 -41.78 -12.05 1.65
C LYS A 315 -40.26 -12.10 1.90
N ASN A 316 -39.44 -11.91 0.86
CA ASN A 316 -37.98 -12.03 0.98
C ASN A 316 -37.20 -11.14 -0.02
N GLY A 317 -37.48 -9.84 -0.02
CA GLY A 317 -36.87 -8.88 -0.96
C GLY A 317 -35.35 -8.79 -0.88
N GLU A 318 -34.75 -9.13 0.26
CA GLU A 318 -33.29 -9.13 0.43
C GLU A 318 -32.57 -10.06 -0.56
N THR A 319 -33.16 -11.22 -0.85
CA THR A 319 -32.59 -12.17 -1.83
C THR A 319 -32.61 -11.65 -3.26
N CYS A 320 -33.51 -10.71 -3.56
CA CYS A 320 -33.61 -10.07 -4.86
C CYS A 320 -32.51 -9.00 -5.04
N TYR A 321 -32.08 -8.34 -3.96
CA TYR A 321 -31.16 -7.20 -4.01
C TYR A 321 -29.71 -7.55 -4.37
N THR A 322 -29.38 -8.85 -4.43
CA THR A 322 -28.12 -9.31 -5.00
C THR A 322 -28.02 -8.96 -6.48
N CYS A 323 -29.12 -9.07 -7.24
CA CYS A 323 -29.16 -8.74 -8.67
C CYS A 323 -29.89 -7.42 -8.95
N HIS A 324 -30.86 -7.06 -8.10
CA HIS A 324 -31.69 -5.87 -8.25
C HIS A 324 -31.22 -4.73 -7.34
N GLU A 325 -31.51 -3.49 -7.75
CA GLU A 325 -31.28 -2.34 -6.89
C GLU A 325 -32.54 -2.02 -6.08
N PRO A 326 -32.48 -1.96 -4.73
CA PRO A 326 -33.64 -1.57 -3.91
C PRO A 326 -34.08 -0.13 -4.18
N ASN A 327 -33.15 0.72 -4.62
CA ASN A 327 -33.41 2.13 -4.82
C ASN A 327 -34.11 2.37 -6.17
N ARG A 328 -35.31 2.94 -6.13
CA ARG A 328 -36.15 3.20 -7.32
C ARG A 328 -35.74 4.48 -8.07
N SER A 329 -34.48 4.84 -8.03
CA SER A 329 -33.95 6.01 -8.73
C SER A 329 -33.62 5.65 -10.18
N ASN A 330 -33.86 6.56 -11.11
CA ASN A 330 -33.47 6.44 -12.54
C ASN A 330 -31.94 6.55 -12.77
N THR A 331 -31.14 6.35 -11.73
CA THR A 331 -29.67 6.41 -11.81
C THR A 331 -29.17 4.97 -11.83
N SER A 332 -29.33 4.30 -12.97
CA SER A 332 -28.73 2.99 -13.18
C SER A 332 -27.22 3.13 -13.06
N SER A 333 -26.63 2.50 -12.05
CA SER A 333 -25.24 2.06 -12.14
C SER A 333 -25.17 0.92 -13.16
N SER A 334 -24.08 0.86 -13.92
CA SER A 334 -23.81 -0.25 -14.83
C SER A 334 -23.99 -1.57 -14.08
N ASN A 335 -24.85 -2.45 -14.60
CA ASN A 335 -25.11 -3.82 -14.13
C ASN A 335 -26.23 -4.04 -13.10
N THR A 336 -27.11 -3.07 -12.83
CA THR A 336 -28.27 -3.29 -11.95
C THR A 336 -29.59 -3.24 -12.70
N VAL A 337 -30.47 -4.23 -12.43
CA VAL A 337 -31.86 -4.21 -12.89
C VAL A 337 -32.69 -3.53 -11.80
N ASP A 338 -33.06 -2.27 -12.03
CA ASP A 338 -33.90 -1.51 -11.10
C ASP A 338 -35.40 -1.67 -11.43
N CYS A 339 -36.27 -1.18 -10.55
CA CYS A 339 -37.72 -1.28 -10.79
C CYS A 339 -38.15 -0.56 -12.07
N SER A 340 -37.46 0.52 -12.45
CA SER A 340 -37.82 1.40 -13.57
C SER A 340 -37.48 0.78 -14.93
N SER A 341 -36.51 -0.13 -14.98
CA SER A 341 -36.13 -0.84 -16.21
C SER A 341 -37.26 -1.72 -16.74
N CYS A 342 -38.15 -2.22 -15.87
CA CYS A 342 -39.31 -3.04 -16.23
C CYS A 342 -40.64 -2.31 -16.02
N HIS A 343 -40.80 -1.53 -14.94
CA HIS A 343 -42.01 -0.78 -14.63
C HIS A 343 -41.91 0.68 -15.08
N GLN A 344 -41.87 0.89 -16.39
CA GLN A 344 -41.95 2.23 -16.95
C GLN A 344 -43.36 2.79 -16.76
N MET A 345 -43.49 3.84 -15.97
CA MET A 345 -44.78 4.46 -15.70
C MET A 345 -45.24 5.27 -16.91
N LYS A 346 -46.17 4.70 -17.69
CA LYS A 346 -46.92 5.43 -18.73
C LYS A 346 -48.36 5.59 -18.26
N HIS A 347 -48.83 6.82 -18.05
CA HIS A 347 -50.25 7.13 -17.84
C HIS A 347 -51.03 6.92 -19.15
N LEU A 348 -51.15 5.67 -19.59
CA LEU A 348 -51.94 5.31 -20.75
C LEU A 348 -53.43 5.35 -20.41
N ASN A 349 -54.27 5.48 -21.43
CA ASN A 349 -55.72 5.37 -21.25
C ASN A 349 -56.04 4.05 -20.53
N LYS A 350 -56.86 4.13 -19.48
CA LYS A 350 -57.24 3.00 -18.60
C LYS A 350 -56.06 2.31 -17.89
N TRP A 351 -54.97 3.02 -17.60
CA TRP A 351 -53.81 2.45 -16.87
C TRP A 351 -54.19 1.70 -15.59
N ARG A 352 -55.26 2.12 -14.89
CA ARG A 352 -55.77 1.46 -13.69
C ARG A 352 -56.28 0.03 -13.93
N GLU A 353 -56.85 -0.24 -15.11
CA GLU A 353 -57.33 -1.58 -15.48
C GLU A 353 -56.17 -2.56 -15.71
N LYS A 354 -54.98 -2.03 -16.07
CA LYS A 354 -53.76 -2.82 -16.33
C LYS A 354 -52.71 -2.67 -15.22
N HIS A 355 -53.08 -2.09 -14.09
CA HIS A 355 -52.14 -1.86 -13.00
C HIS A 355 -51.95 -3.17 -12.19
N PRO A 356 -50.71 -3.58 -11.88
CA PRO A 356 -50.42 -4.87 -11.22
C PRO A 356 -51.09 -5.04 -9.84
N VAL A 357 -51.43 -3.94 -9.19
CA VAL A 357 -52.24 -3.92 -7.96
C VAL A 357 -53.51 -3.13 -8.20
N ALA A 358 -54.64 -3.58 -7.66
CA ALA A 358 -55.91 -2.90 -7.80
C ALA A 358 -55.83 -1.48 -7.21
N VAL A 359 -55.87 -0.48 -8.07
CA VAL A 359 -55.88 0.93 -7.64
C VAL A 359 -57.31 1.43 -7.69
N GLY A 360 -57.82 1.87 -6.54
CA GLY A 360 -59.14 2.51 -6.46
C GLY A 360 -59.21 3.81 -7.27
N ASN A 361 -60.35 4.49 -7.20
CA ASN A 361 -60.54 5.78 -7.88
C ASN A 361 -59.82 6.93 -7.15
N VAL A 362 -58.49 6.88 -7.12
CA VAL A 362 -57.64 7.84 -6.40
C VAL A 362 -57.30 9.02 -7.30
N THR A 363 -57.57 10.24 -6.81
CA THR A 363 -57.26 11.50 -7.50
C THR A 363 -55.86 12.04 -7.15
N LYS A 364 -55.23 11.48 -6.10
CA LYS A 364 -53.89 11.81 -5.63
C LYS A 364 -53.14 10.54 -5.22
N PRO A 365 -51.79 10.50 -5.33
CA PRO A 365 -51.01 9.36 -4.84
C PRO A 365 -51.15 9.24 -3.32
N GLN A 366 -51.47 8.04 -2.85
CA GLN A 366 -51.55 7.69 -1.43
C GLN A 366 -50.18 7.21 -0.92
N GLU A 367 -50.00 7.07 0.40
CA GLU A 367 -48.72 6.62 0.95
C GLU A 367 -48.32 5.23 0.44
N SER A 368 -49.30 4.35 0.23
CA SER A 368 -49.12 3.03 -0.41
C SER A 368 -48.61 3.10 -1.86
N CYS A 369 -48.86 4.19 -2.58
CA CYS A 369 -48.32 4.39 -3.93
C CYS A 369 -46.80 4.57 -3.89
N TYR A 370 -46.27 5.18 -2.82
CA TYR A 370 -44.82 5.37 -2.66
C TYR A 370 -44.10 4.08 -2.27
N THR A 371 -44.85 3.06 -1.86
CA THR A 371 -44.35 1.70 -1.71
C THR A 371 -43.98 1.06 -3.04
N CYS A 372 -44.36 1.61 -4.21
CA CYS A 372 -43.91 1.17 -5.54
C CYS A 372 -43.34 2.29 -6.44
N HIS A 373 -43.67 3.56 -6.18
CA HIS A 373 -43.32 4.70 -7.02
C HIS A 373 -42.52 5.78 -6.28
N VAL A 374 -41.64 6.50 -6.97
CA VAL A 374 -40.85 7.58 -6.35
C VAL A 374 -41.75 8.77 -5.99
N LYS A 375 -41.77 9.13 -4.70
CA LYS A 375 -42.58 10.24 -4.16
C LYS A 375 -42.32 11.55 -4.90
N LYS A 376 -41.05 11.92 -5.09
CA LYS A 376 -40.64 13.15 -5.81
C LYS A 376 -41.21 13.21 -7.23
N THR A 377 -41.23 12.10 -7.95
CA THR A 377 -41.73 12.01 -9.34
C THR A 377 -43.26 12.14 -9.40
N CYS A 378 -43.98 11.59 -8.42
CA CYS A 378 -45.43 11.68 -8.40
C CYS A 378 -45.90 13.07 -7.91
N SER A 379 -45.22 13.61 -6.89
CA SER A 379 -45.55 14.91 -6.29
C SER A 379 -45.23 16.10 -7.22
N SER A 380 -44.38 15.94 -8.24
CA SER A 380 -44.12 16.99 -9.23
C SER A 380 -45.36 17.26 -10.11
N CYS A 381 -46.13 16.23 -10.44
CA CYS A 381 -47.35 16.31 -11.25
C CYS A 381 -48.64 16.38 -10.41
N HIS A 382 -48.65 15.84 -9.18
CA HIS A 382 -49.79 15.83 -8.26
C HIS A 382 -49.54 16.70 -7.01
N LYS A 383 -49.10 17.95 -7.20
CA LYS A 383 -48.92 18.89 -6.09
C LYS A 383 -50.23 19.06 -5.33
N SER A 384 -50.18 18.96 -4.00
CA SER A 384 -51.27 19.41 -3.14
C SER A 384 -51.44 20.91 -3.35
N LYS A 385 -52.60 21.35 -3.84
CA LYS A 385 -53.07 22.70 -3.59
C LYS A 385 -53.27 22.90 -2.10
#